data_AF-A0A532E768-F1
#
_entry.id   AF-A0A532E768-F1
#
_cell.length_a   1.000
_cell.length_b   1.000
_cell.length_c   1.000
_cell.angle_alpha   90.00
_cell.angle_beta   90.00
_cell.angle_gamma   90.00
#
_symmetry.space_group_name_H-M   'P 1'
#
loop_
_entity.id
_entity.type
_entity.pdbx_description
1 polymer ?
#
loop_
_entity_poly.entity_id
_entity_poly.type
_entity_poly.pdbx_seq_one_letter_code
_entity_poly.pdbx_strand_id
1 'polypeptide(L)'
;MLLHIALQEGFHHDEVRVSVDAREVWDSADLTTRRQTGYAAAVEVDVAHTPVVVEVVLSKRGVAQTKSVSVDRPTYLGVSLTTEGNLAWKTSYEPFGYL
;
A
#
# COMPACT_ATOMS: atom_id res chain seq x y z
N MET A 1 -2.31 8.92 14.79
CA MET A 1 -2.87 7.55 14.76
C MET A 1 -2.03 6.75 13.78
N LEU A 2 -1.80 5.47 14.03
CA LEU A 2 -0.87 4.67 13.20
C LEU A 2 -1.60 4.06 12.00
N LEU A 3 -1.12 4.36 10.80
CA LEU A 3 -1.49 3.67 9.56
C LEU A 3 -0.28 2.89 9.05
N HIS A 4 -0.40 1.57 9.02
CA HIS A 4 0.57 0.67 8.40
C HIS A 4 0.10 0.32 6.99
N ILE A 5 0.88 0.68 5.97
CA ILE A 5 0.57 0.38 4.57
C ILE A 5 1.51 -0.74 4.13
N ALA A 6 0.95 -1.89 3.77
CA ALA A 6 1.69 -3.05 3.31
C ALA A 6 1.42 -3.31 1.82
N LEU A 7 2.49 -3.30 1.02
CA LEU A 7 2.50 -3.76 -0.36
C LEU A 7 2.70 -5.28 -0.36
N GLN A 8 1.72 -6.00 -0.90
CA GLN A 8 1.60 -7.45 -0.78
C GLN A 8 1.86 -8.14 -2.13
N GLU A 9 0.83 -8.67 -2.76
CA GLU A 9 0.96 -9.59 -3.89
C GLU A 9 1.00 -8.89 -5.25
N GLY A 10 1.59 -9.57 -6.23
CA GLY A 10 1.45 -9.23 -7.66
C GLY A 10 2.50 -8.26 -8.23
N PHE A 11 3.36 -7.66 -7.41
CA PHE A 11 4.40 -6.75 -7.88
C PHE A 11 5.59 -7.52 -8.47
N HIS A 12 6.09 -7.07 -9.62
CA HIS A 12 7.22 -7.68 -10.32
C HIS A 12 7.99 -6.65 -11.16
N HIS A 13 9.13 -6.21 -10.64
CA HIS A 13 9.94 -5.12 -11.18
C HIS A 13 9.17 -3.81 -11.41
N ASP A 14 8.27 -3.50 -10.48
CA ASP A 14 7.37 -2.36 -10.58
C ASP A 14 7.95 -1.10 -9.95
N GLU A 15 7.83 0.02 -10.64
CA GLU A 15 8.06 1.34 -10.06
C GLU A 15 6.81 1.76 -9.29
N VAL A 16 6.91 1.95 -7.97
CA VAL A 16 5.78 2.18 -7.08
C VAL A 16 6.04 3.36 -6.17
N ARG A 17 5.10 4.31 -6.16
CA ARG A 17 5.05 5.42 -5.22
C ARG A 17 3.80 5.32 -4.36
N VAL A 18 3.95 5.62 -3.07
CA VAL A 18 2.84 5.70 -2.11
C VAL A 18 2.81 7.09 -1.48
N SER A 19 1.64 7.69 -1.45
CA SER A 19 1.39 8.98 -0.81
C SER A 19 0.22 8.89 0.16
N VAL A 20 0.27 9.68 1.23
CA VAL A 20 -0.84 9.88 2.17
C VAL A 20 -1.15 11.37 2.20
N ASP A 21 -2.39 11.74 1.83
CA ASP A 21 -2.84 13.13 1.68
C ASP A 21 -1.88 13.99 0.84
N ALA A 22 -1.51 13.46 -0.34
CA ALA A 22 -0.55 14.04 -1.29
C ALA A 22 0.90 14.19 -0.78
N ARG A 23 1.20 13.74 0.45
CA ARG A 23 2.58 13.63 0.95
C ARG A 23 3.13 12.25 0.59
N GLU A 24 4.19 12.21 -0.21
CA GLU A 24 4.93 10.97 -0.48
C GLU A 24 5.48 10.38 0.83
N VAL A 25 5.22 9.10 1.04
CA VAL A 25 5.70 8.34 2.22
C VAL A 25 6.59 7.17 1.83
N TRP A 26 6.55 6.74 0.57
CA TRP A 26 7.37 5.67 0.04
C TRP A 26 7.55 5.80 -1.47
N ASP A 27 8.74 5.44 -1.96
CA ASP A 27 9.07 5.36 -3.38
C ASP A 27 10.04 4.19 -3.61
N SER A 28 9.80 3.44 -4.69
CA SER A 28 10.69 2.35 -5.13
C SER A 28 10.68 2.25 -6.64
N ALA A 29 11.87 2.24 -7.24
CA ALA A 29 12.02 2.08 -8.69
C ALA A 29 11.90 0.63 -9.17
N ASP A 30 11.99 -0.34 -8.26
CA ASP A 30 12.07 -1.77 -8.57
C ASP A 30 11.50 -2.64 -7.42
N LEU A 31 10.17 -2.65 -7.27
CA LEU A 31 9.46 -3.45 -6.27
C LEU A 31 9.06 -4.81 -6.83
N THR A 32 9.37 -5.86 -6.08
CA THR A 32 8.97 -7.24 -6.40
C THR A 32 8.46 -7.95 -5.15
N THR A 33 7.31 -8.60 -5.27
CA THR A 33 6.74 -9.45 -4.21
C THR A 33 7.62 -10.69 -4.01
N ARG A 34 7.95 -10.99 -2.75
CA ARG A 34 8.52 -12.28 -2.34
C ARG A 34 7.45 -13.35 -2.40
N ARG A 35 7.51 -14.22 -3.41
CA ARG A 35 6.46 -15.23 -3.67
C ARG A 35 6.21 -16.19 -2.52
N GLN A 36 7.22 -16.47 -1.69
CA GLN A 36 7.07 -17.38 -0.55
C GLN A 36 6.11 -16.83 0.50
N THR A 37 6.11 -15.51 0.68
CA THR A 37 5.47 -14.86 1.83
C THR A 37 4.35 -13.90 1.42
N GLY A 38 4.26 -13.55 0.13
CA GLY A 38 3.32 -12.54 -0.38
C GLY A 38 3.69 -11.10 0.01
N TYR A 39 4.85 -10.87 0.61
CA TYR A 39 5.31 -9.55 1.05
C TYR A 39 6.17 -8.85 0.00
N ALA A 40 5.92 -7.58 -0.28
CA ALA A 40 6.79 -6.74 -1.10
C ALA A 40 7.49 -5.66 -0.26
N ALA A 41 6.74 -4.81 0.43
CA ALA A 41 7.25 -3.74 1.29
C ALA A 41 6.19 -3.28 2.29
N ALA A 42 6.59 -2.50 3.28
CA ALA A 42 5.65 -1.81 4.16
C ALA A 42 6.21 -0.47 4.63
N VAL A 43 5.31 0.46 4.93
CA VAL A 43 5.61 1.77 5.51
C VAL A 43 4.61 2.08 6.61
N GLU A 44 5.11 2.67 7.70
CA GLU A 44 4.28 3.16 8.80
C GLU A 44 4.21 4.67 8.77
N VAL A 45 3.00 5.20 8.93
CA VAL A 45 2.71 6.63 8.83
C VAL A 45 1.86 7.04 10.02
N ASP A 46 2.34 8.03 10.78
CA ASP A 46 1.52 8.74 11.74
C ASP A 46 0.61 9.72 11.01
N VAL A 47 -0.71 9.53 11.14
CA VAL A 47 -1.72 10.41 10.56
C VAL A 47 -2.37 11.29 11.63
N ALA A 48 -2.61 12.55 11.28
CA ALA A 48 -3.13 13.59 12.19
C ALA A 48 -4.65 13.76 12.12
N HIS A 49 -5.30 13.29 11.06
CA HIS A 49 -6.74 13.33 10.87
C HIS A 49 -7.27 12.02 10.28
N THR A 50 -8.59 11.92 10.22
CA THR A 50 -9.30 10.78 9.61
C THR A 50 -10.59 11.29 8.95
N PRO A 51 -10.97 10.79 7.76
CA PRO A 51 -10.21 9.85 6.93
C PRO A 51 -8.95 10.50 6.33
N VAL A 52 -8.03 9.67 5.86
CA VAL A 52 -6.89 10.06 5.00
C VAL A 52 -7.04 9.46 3.61
N VAL A 53 -6.45 10.09 2.61
CA VAL A 53 -6.38 9.56 1.25
C VAL A 53 -5.02 8.90 1.02
N VAL A 54 -5.02 7.58 0.82
CA VAL A 54 -3.84 6.86 0.36
C VAL A 54 -3.87 6.78 -1.15
N GLU A 55 -2.81 7.21 -1.80
CA GLU A 55 -2.60 7.07 -3.24
C GLU A 55 -1.44 6.10 -3.49
N VAL A 56 -1.63 5.20 -4.46
CA VAL A 56 -0.57 4.32 -4.96
C VAL A 56 -0.49 4.48 -6.47
N VAL A 57 0.71 4.76 -6.96
CA VAL A 57 1.00 5.00 -8.39
C VAL A 57 2.03 3.98 -8.87
N LEU A 58 1.72 3.30 -9.98
CA LEU A 58 2.62 2.45 -10.73
C LEU A 58 2.89 3.08 -12.09
N SER A 59 3.87 3.99 -12.14
CA SER A 59 4.12 4.89 -13.29
C SER A 59 4.24 4.14 -14.61
N LYS A 60 5.04 3.05 -14.64
CA LYS A 60 5.29 2.24 -15.84
C LYS A 60 4.06 1.47 -16.34
N ARG A 61 3.05 1.28 -15.48
CA ARG A 61 1.79 0.60 -15.83
C ARG A 61 0.66 1.57 -16.14
N GLY A 62 0.84 2.87 -15.94
CA GLY A 62 -0.23 3.85 -16.07
C GLY A 62 -1.35 3.67 -15.04
N VAL A 63 -1.04 3.07 -13.89
CA VAL A 63 -2.02 2.84 -12.81
C VAL A 63 -1.81 3.90 -11.74
N ALA A 64 -2.85 4.64 -11.40
CA ALA A 64 -2.91 5.53 -10.26
C ALA A 64 -4.27 5.34 -9.59
N GLN A 65 -4.27 4.89 -8.34
CA GLN A 65 -5.51 4.63 -7.60
C GLN A 65 -5.42 5.16 -6.18
N THR A 66 -6.54 5.70 -5.71
CA THR A 66 -6.68 6.27 -4.37
C THR A 66 -7.68 5.50 -3.54
N LYS A 67 -7.44 5.41 -2.24
CA LYS A 67 -8.35 4.85 -1.25
C LYS A 67 -8.49 5.79 -0.05
N SER A 68 -9.72 6.18 0.26
CA SER A 68 -10.03 6.83 1.53
C SER A 68 -10.00 5.79 2.65
N VAL A 69 -9.25 6.04 3.71
CA VAL A 69 -9.06 5.12 4.84
C VAL A 69 -9.38 5.85 6.14
N SER A 70 -10.29 5.29 6.93
CA SER A 70 -10.56 5.74 8.29
C SER A 70 -9.53 5.10 9.23
N VAL A 71 -8.82 5.92 10.01
CA VAL A 71 -7.76 5.48 10.94
C VAL A 71 -8.14 5.91 12.36
N ASP A 72 -9.21 5.32 12.90
CA ASP A 72 -9.69 5.56 14.27
C ASP A 72 -8.87 4.81 15.34
N ARG A 73 -8.11 3.80 14.91
CA ARG A 73 -7.19 2.96 15.70
C ARG A 73 -6.03 2.48 14.80
N PRO A 74 -5.00 1.79 15.34
CA PRO A 74 -3.97 1.18 14.49
C PRO A 74 -4.60 0.38 13.35
N THR A 75 -4.30 0.79 12.12
CA THR A 75 -4.97 0.27 10.91
C THR A 75 -3.91 -0.22 9.93
N TYR A 76 -4.13 -1.40 9.37
CA TYR A 76 -3.26 -2.06 8.40
C TYR A 76 -3.96 -2.05 7.04
N LEU A 77 -3.40 -1.34 6.08
CA LEU A 77 -3.88 -1.28 4.71
C LEU A 77 -2.98 -2.15 3.83
N GLY A 78 -3.50 -3.29 3.38
CA GLY A 78 -2.89 -4.15 2.38
C GLY A 78 -3.22 -3.65 0.97
N VAL A 79 -2.21 -3.63 0.10
CA VAL A 79 -2.33 -3.29 -1.31
C VAL A 79 -1.69 -4.39 -2.14
N SER A 80 -2.47 -5.04 -2.99
CA SER A 80 -2.00 -6.05 -3.95
C SER A 80 -2.29 -5.59 -5.37
N LEU A 81 -1.43 -5.96 -6.32
CA LEU A 81 -1.68 -5.80 -7.75
C LEU A 81 -2.39 -7.07 -8.27
N THR A 82 -3.59 -6.91 -8.83
CA THR A 82 -4.33 -8.04 -9.41
C THR A 82 -3.78 -8.44 -10.77
N THR A 83 -4.15 -9.63 -11.24
CA THR A 83 -3.80 -10.13 -12.59
C THR A 83 -4.31 -9.24 -13.72
N GLU A 84 -5.38 -8.47 -13.47
CA GLU A 84 -5.95 -7.50 -14.41
C GLU A 84 -5.23 -6.14 -14.38
N GLY A 85 -4.21 -5.99 -13.53
CA GLY A 85 -3.41 -4.78 -13.40
C GLY A 85 -4.02 -3.68 -12.54
N ASN A 86 -5.02 -3.99 -11.71
CA ASN A 86 -5.64 -3.04 -10.78
C ASN A 86 -5.11 -3.24 -9.36
N LEU A 87 -5.24 -2.24 -8.49
CA LEU A 87 -4.94 -2.42 -7.07
C LEU A 87 -6.16 -2.95 -6.32
N ALA A 88 -5.95 -4.05 -5.62
CA ALA A 88 -6.87 -4.59 -4.61
C ALA A 88 -6.46 -4.07 -3.24
N TRP A 89 -7.44 -3.57 -2.50
CA TRP A 89 -7.25 -2.93 -1.19
C TRP A 89 -7.89 -3.77 -0.10
N LYS A 90 -7.17 -4.00 1.00
CA LYS A 90 -7.67 -4.73 2.17
C LYS A 90 -7.35 -3.95 3.45
N THR A 91 -8.36 -3.63 4.25
CA THR A 91 -8.16 -3.02 5.57
C THR A 91 -8.24 -4.08 6.66
N SER A 92 -7.38 -3.97 7.67
CA SER A 92 -7.35 -4.82 8.87
C SER A 92 -7.04 -3.96 10.10
N TYR A 93 -7.49 -4.39 11.28
CA TYR A 93 -7.10 -3.80 12.56
C TYR A 93 -6.07 -4.65 13.31
N GLU A 94 -5.63 -5.75 12.69
CA GLU A 94 -4.55 -6.62 13.13
C GLU A 94 -3.45 -6.67 12.05
N PRO A 95 -2.17 -6.89 12.44
CA PRO A 95 -1.09 -7.07 11.48
C PRO A 95 -1.39 -8.18 10.46
N PHE A 96 -0.96 -7.99 9.22
CA PHE A 96 -0.98 -9.09 8.25
C PHE A 96 0.04 -10.16 8.65
N GLY A 97 -0.38 -11.43 8.62
CA GLY A 97 0.52 -12.56 8.81
C GLY A 97 1.30 -12.85 7.54
N TYR A 98 2.61 -12.60 7.57
CA TYR A 98 3.54 -13.08 6.56
C TYR A 98 4.31 -14.27 7.16
N LEU A 99 4.35 -15.39 6.44
CA LEU A 99 5.05 -16.61 6.83
C LEU A 99 6.33 -16.77 6.02
#